data_AF-A0A2I4AMB4-F1
#
_entry.id   AF-A0A2I4AMB4-F1
#
_cell.length_a   1.000
_cell.length_b   1.000
_cell.length_c   1.000
_cell.angle_alpha   90.00
_cell.angle_beta   90.00
_cell.angle_gamma   90.00
#
_symmetry.space_group_name_H-M   'P 1'
#
loop_
_entity.id
_entity.type
_entity.pdbx_description
1 polymer ?
#
loop_
_entity_poly.entity_id
_entity_poly.type
_entity_poly.pdbx_seq_one_letter_code
_entity_poly.pdbx_strand_id
1 'polypeptide(L)'
;MNSFYSTGNSTEQQVKTIVVGDIVAAPYRDHGTWNRARVLGVQGLDLVDLYYVDFGDNGELPRASLRRLRSDFLSLPFQAIECSLAGVRPKGDTWSEAALDDFDRLTYCADWRPLQAKLCSYFHSEASSWPSVKLYDNSNAKTVDIGEELIRLGHAVSFQEGLNGRLEGDHLGSLQKMLDDVKGASSELSLSCISLSEAASISGSIDDVTVDKLL
;
A
#
# COMPACT_ATOMS: atom_id res chain seq x y z
N MET A 1 14.40 -10.57 -11.57
CA MET A 1 15.11 -9.28 -11.42
C MET A 1 16.50 -9.44 -10.82
N ASN A 2 16.65 -10.08 -9.65
CA ASN A 2 17.95 -10.25 -8.95
C ASN A 2 19.11 -10.67 -9.86
N SER A 3 19.00 -11.81 -10.55
CA SER A 3 20.06 -12.31 -11.44
C SER A 3 20.50 -11.28 -12.49
N PHE A 4 19.56 -10.52 -13.06
CA PHE A 4 19.83 -9.53 -14.10
C PHE A 4 20.53 -8.28 -13.56
N TYR A 5 20.04 -7.71 -12.46
CA TYR A 5 20.56 -6.44 -11.94
C TYR A 5 21.78 -6.60 -11.02
N SER A 6 22.02 -7.80 -10.47
CA SER A 6 23.22 -8.08 -9.69
C SER A 6 24.48 -8.35 -10.53
N THR A 7 24.32 -8.69 -11.82
CA THR A 7 25.43 -9.02 -12.74
C THR A 7 25.59 -8.03 -13.90
N GLY A 8 24.64 -7.11 -14.06
CA GLY A 8 24.60 -6.16 -15.17
C GLY A 8 25.63 -5.03 -15.07
N ASN A 9 25.98 -4.47 -16.23
CA ASN A 9 26.85 -3.29 -16.30
C ASN A 9 26.14 -2.07 -15.71
N SER A 10 26.61 -1.63 -14.54
CA SER A 10 25.94 -0.66 -13.65
C SER A 10 25.61 0.68 -14.34
N THR A 11 26.43 1.11 -15.30
CA THR A 11 26.36 2.45 -15.93
C THR A 11 25.27 2.58 -17.01
N GLU A 12 25.01 1.55 -17.81
CA GLU A 12 24.00 1.61 -18.89
C GLU A 12 22.56 1.62 -18.37
N GLN A 13 22.37 1.09 -17.16
CA GLN A 13 21.07 0.90 -16.53
C GLN A 13 20.72 2.01 -15.54
N GLN A 14 21.60 3.00 -15.33
CA GLN A 14 21.34 4.14 -14.45
C GLN A 14 20.14 4.97 -14.90
N VAL A 15 19.44 5.53 -13.92
CA VAL A 15 18.30 6.41 -14.13
C VAL A 15 18.79 7.86 -14.31
N LYS A 16 18.70 8.37 -15.56
CA LYS A 16 19.18 9.71 -15.94
C LYS A 16 18.21 10.85 -15.63
N THR A 17 16.95 10.55 -15.43
CA THR A 17 15.89 11.48 -15.06
C THR A 17 14.88 10.70 -14.25
N ILE A 18 14.35 11.31 -13.19
CA ILE A 18 13.34 10.71 -12.33
C ILE A 18 12.12 11.62 -12.34
N VAL A 19 10.95 11.03 -12.58
CA VAL A 19 9.65 11.68 -12.45
C VAL A 19 8.83 10.91 -11.41
N VAL A 20 8.06 11.62 -10.60
CA VAL A 20 7.10 11.00 -9.68
C VAL A 20 6.14 10.13 -10.47
N GLY A 21 5.94 8.90 -10.02
CA GLY A 21 5.16 7.88 -10.70
C GLY A 21 5.99 6.90 -11.57
N ASP A 22 7.26 7.21 -11.86
CA ASP A 22 8.13 6.30 -12.61
C ASP A 22 8.27 4.95 -11.90
N ILE A 23 8.27 3.86 -12.66
CA ILE A 23 8.58 2.52 -12.16
C ILE A 23 10.04 2.19 -12.43
N VAL A 24 10.79 1.94 -11.37
CA VAL A 24 12.22 1.65 -11.39
C VAL A 24 12.51 0.27 -10.77
N ALA A 25 13.70 -0.25 -11.07
CA ALA A 25 14.28 -1.35 -10.30
C ALA A 25 15.11 -0.76 -9.16
N ALA A 26 14.82 -1.20 -7.93
CA ALA A 26 15.48 -0.72 -6.73
C ALA A 26 15.95 -1.90 -5.88
N PRO A 27 17.16 -1.83 -5.27
CA PRO A 27 17.54 -2.78 -4.25
C PRO A 27 16.62 -2.63 -3.03
N TYR A 28 16.32 -3.72 -2.33
CA TYR A 28 15.67 -3.68 -1.03
C TYR A 28 16.72 -3.71 0.08
N ARG A 29 16.49 -2.94 1.15
CA ARG A 29 17.46 -2.82 2.25
C ARG A 29 17.81 -4.21 2.82
N ASP A 30 19.07 -4.37 3.19
CA ASP A 30 19.68 -5.52 3.89
C ASP A 30 19.69 -6.90 3.18
N HIS A 31 18.95 -7.11 2.09
CA HIS A 31 18.81 -8.43 1.46
C HIS A 31 19.38 -8.56 0.05
N GLY A 32 19.88 -7.47 -0.55
CA GLY A 32 20.52 -7.51 -1.87
C GLY A 32 19.60 -7.99 -3.01
N THR A 33 18.28 -7.99 -2.78
CA THR A 33 17.28 -8.31 -3.80
C THR A 33 16.87 -7.06 -4.55
N TRP A 34 16.52 -7.22 -5.82
CA TRP A 34 16.08 -6.18 -6.74
C TRP A 34 14.57 -6.30 -6.97
N ASN A 35 13.86 -5.22 -6.67
CA ASN A 35 12.41 -5.17 -6.65
C ASN A 35 11.90 -4.04 -7.52
N ARG A 36 10.60 -4.09 -7.86
CA ARG A 36 9.93 -3.00 -8.56
C ARG A 36 9.52 -1.95 -7.55
N ALA A 37 9.83 -0.71 -7.85
CA ALA A 37 9.48 0.41 -6.99
C ALA A 37 8.90 1.55 -7.82
N ARG A 38 7.89 2.22 -7.28
CA ARG A 38 7.36 3.48 -7.80
C ARG A 38 8.06 4.64 -7.12
N VAL A 39 8.46 5.64 -7.88
CA VAL A 39 8.96 6.91 -7.35
C VAL A 39 7.81 7.72 -6.77
N LEU A 40 7.90 8.09 -5.50
CA LEU A 40 6.95 8.95 -4.80
C LEU A 40 7.40 10.41 -4.77
N GLY A 41 8.71 10.64 -4.69
CA GLY A 41 9.28 11.97 -4.50
C GLY A 41 10.80 11.94 -4.60
N VAL A 42 11.39 13.14 -4.68
CA VAL A 42 12.84 13.34 -4.60
C VAL A 42 13.09 14.36 -3.48
N GLN A 43 13.83 13.94 -2.46
CA GLN A 43 14.22 14.74 -1.32
C GLN A 43 15.65 15.29 -1.47
N GLY A 44 15.84 16.55 -1.12
CA GLY A 44 17.16 17.19 -1.08
C GLY A 44 17.90 17.11 -2.41
N LEU A 45 19.16 16.65 -2.39
CA LEU A 45 20.02 16.64 -3.57
C LEU A 45 19.89 15.38 -4.46
N ASP A 46 19.57 14.20 -3.91
CA ASP A 46 19.56 12.95 -4.71
C ASP A 46 18.88 11.74 -4.04
N LEU A 47 18.13 11.97 -2.96
CA LEU A 47 17.45 10.91 -2.22
C LEU A 47 16.05 10.72 -2.78
N VAL A 48 15.63 9.49 -3.04
CA VAL A 48 14.39 9.19 -3.76
C VAL A 48 13.48 8.36 -2.86
N ASP A 49 12.26 8.85 -2.68
CA ASP A 49 11.19 8.15 -1.98
C ASP A 49 10.55 7.13 -2.90
N LEU A 50 10.38 5.93 -2.38
CA LEU A 50 9.93 4.77 -3.13
C LEU A 50 8.77 4.08 -2.44
N TYR A 51 7.92 3.45 -3.26
CA TYR A 51 6.92 2.48 -2.84
C TYR A 51 7.19 1.16 -3.56
N TYR A 52 7.46 0.09 -2.82
CA TYR A 52 7.71 -1.23 -3.40
C TYR A 52 6.38 -1.88 -3.80
N VAL A 53 6.04 -1.77 -5.09
CA VAL A 53 4.71 -2.10 -5.63
C VAL A 53 4.26 -3.56 -5.45
N ASP A 54 5.20 -4.45 -5.12
CA ASP A 54 4.92 -5.87 -4.91
C ASP A 54 4.79 -6.27 -3.43
N PHE A 55 5.16 -5.38 -2.50
CA PHE A 55 5.17 -5.65 -1.06
C PHE A 55 4.29 -4.66 -0.28
N GLY A 56 4.21 -3.40 -0.73
CA GLY A 56 3.36 -2.38 -0.15
C GLY A 56 4.04 -1.46 0.87
N ASP A 57 5.33 -1.64 1.11
CA ASP A 57 6.12 -0.82 2.01
C ASP A 57 6.88 0.30 1.28
N ASN A 58 7.40 1.26 2.05
CA ASN A 58 8.16 2.39 1.56
C ASN A 58 9.66 2.22 1.75
N GLY A 59 10.42 2.82 0.86
CA GLY A 59 11.87 2.87 0.93
C GLY A 59 12.41 4.23 0.55
N GLU A 60 13.66 4.46 0.93
CA GLU A 60 14.38 5.67 0.58
C GLU A 60 15.78 5.27 0.14
N LEU A 61 16.18 5.68 -1.07
CA LEU A 61 17.46 5.30 -1.67
C LEU A 61 18.10 6.45 -2.44
N PRO A 62 19.44 6.52 -2.47
CA PRO A 62 20.12 7.39 -3.41
C PRO A 62 19.73 7.04 -4.84
N ARG A 63 19.50 8.06 -5.66
CA ARG A 63 19.22 7.91 -7.09
C ARG A 63 20.22 7.02 -7.82
N ALA A 64 21.50 7.08 -7.44
CA ALA A 64 22.56 6.25 -8.01
C ALA A 64 22.37 4.74 -7.78
N SER A 65 21.56 4.35 -6.79
CA SER A 65 21.21 2.96 -6.51
C SER A 65 20.08 2.43 -7.40
N LEU A 66 19.35 3.32 -8.07
CA LEU A 66 18.20 2.95 -8.90
C LEU A 66 18.63 2.54 -10.31
N ARG A 67 17.86 1.65 -10.93
CA ARG A 67 18.04 1.21 -12.30
C ARG A 67 16.75 1.36 -13.08
N ARG A 68 16.86 1.65 -14.38
CA ARG A 68 15.70 1.62 -15.29
C ARG A 68 15.12 0.20 -15.27
N LEU A 69 13.80 0.11 -15.08
CA LEU A 69 13.14 -1.19 -15.13
C LEU A 69 13.11 -1.71 -16.58
N ARG A 70 13.59 -2.93 -16.80
CA ARG A 70 13.48 -3.60 -18.10
C ARG A 70 12.02 -3.91 -18.38
N SER A 71 11.55 -3.63 -19.60
CA SER A 71 10.13 -3.63 -19.94
C SER A 71 9.42 -4.96 -19.70
N ASP A 72 10.11 -6.10 -19.86
CA ASP A 72 9.55 -7.42 -19.59
C ASP A 72 9.21 -7.66 -18.11
N PHE A 73 9.87 -6.97 -17.17
CA PHE A 73 9.53 -7.01 -15.75
C PHE A 73 8.24 -6.25 -15.40
N LEU A 74 7.63 -5.55 -16.35
CA LEU A 74 6.30 -4.92 -16.18
C LEU A 74 5.14 -5.86 -16.56
N SER A 75 5.41 -7.04 -17.12
CA SER A 75 4.36 -7.98 -17.56
C SER A 75 3.50 -8.54 -16.43
N LEU A 76 4.07 -8.69 -15.22
CA LEU A 76 3.33 -9.10 -14.03
C LEU A 76 2.61 -7.88 -13.43
N PRO A 77 1.31 -7.92 -13.11
CA PRO A 77 0.66 -6.84 -12.36
C PRO A 77 1.36 -6.57 -11.02
N PHE A 78 1.17 -5.39 -10.43
CA PHE A 78 1.67 -5.11 -9.07
C PHE A 78 0.98 -6.03 -8.07
N GLN A 79 1.76 -6.62 -7.16
CA GLN A 79 1.25 -7.69 -6.29
C GLN A 79 0.69 -7.21 -4.96
N ALA A 80 1.09 -6.02 -4.48
CA ALA A 80 0.53 -5.45 -3.26
C ALA A 80 -0.85 -4.85 -3.55
N ILE A 81 -1.85 -5.29 -2.79
CA ILE A 81 -3.23 -4.78 -2.87
C ILE A 81 -3.55 -4.09 -1.54
N GLU A 82 -3.76 -2.79 -1.60
CA GLU A 82 -4.22 -2.01 -0.44
C GLU A 82 -5.63 -2.43 -0.05
N CYS A 83 -5.88 -2.67 1.24
CA CYS A 83 -7.18 -3.11 1.74
C CYS A 83 -7.44 -2.61 3.17
N SER A 84 -8.67 -2.79 3.63
CA SER A 84 -9.09 -2.46 4.99
C SER A 84 -9.76 -3.65 5.66
N LEU A 85 -9.71 -3.70 7.00
CA LEU A 85 -10.34 -4.78 7.77
C LEU A 85 -11.83 -4.46 8.00
N ALA A 86 -12.69 -5.30 7.46
CA ALA A 86 -14.13 -5.13 7.49
C ALA A 86 -14.70 -5.32 8.91
N GLY A 87 -15.67 -4.48 9.28
CA GLY A 87 -16.48 -4.68 10.48
C GLY A 87 -15.86 -4.17 11.78
N VAL A 88 -14.68 -3.54 11.71
CA VAL A 88 -13.97 -3.00 12.88
C VAL A 88 -13.52 -1.56 12.65
N ARG A 89 -13.33 -0.83 13.74
CA ARG A 89 -12.70 0.49 13.77
C ARG A 89 -11.89 0.65 15.06
N PRO A 90 -10.93 1.59 15.15
CA PRO A 90 -10.19 1.81 16.39
C PRO A 90 -11.16 2.14 17.54
N LYS A 91 -10.78 1.73 18.76
CA LYS A 91 -11.54 2.06 19.97
C LYS A 91 -11.47 3.56 20.33
N GLY A 92 -10.36 4.21 20.00
CA GLY A 92 -10.19 5.66 20.11
C GLY A 92 -10.31 6.34 18.75
N ASP A 93 -9.79 7.57 18.65
CA ASP A 93 -9.80 8.34 17.39
C ASP A 93 -8.89 7.72 16.32
N THR A 94 -7.80 7.07 16.75
CA THR A 94 -6.83 6.38 15.90
C THR A 94 -6.48 5.01 16.46
N TRP A 95 -5.87 4.16 15.64
CA TRP A 95 -5.26 2.92 16.13
C TRP A 95 -4.09 3.25 17.07
N SER A 96 -4.00 2.51 18.18
CA SER A 96 -2.87 2.62 19.10
C SER A 96 -1.70 1.77 18.62
N GLU A 97 -0.47 2.10 19.02
CA GLU A 97 0.72 1.28 18.72
C GLU A 97 0.53 -0.18 19.13
N ALA A 98 0.00 -0.43 20.33
CA ALA A 98 -0.29 -1.79 20.79
C ALA A 98 -1.31 -2.54 19.90
N ALA A 99 -2.24 -1.83 19.26
CA ALA A 99 -3.18 -2.43 18.32
C ALA A 99 -2.49 -2.78 16.99
N LEU A 100 -1.56 -1.94 16.52
CA LEU A 100 -0.76 -2.20 15.33
C LEU A 100 0.17 -3.39 15.55
N ASP A 101 0.89 -3.43 16.67
CA ASP A 101 1.76 -4.55 17.06
C ASP A 101 0.98 -5.88 17.12
N ASP A 102 -0.21 -5.87 17.74
CA ASP A 102 -1.04 -7.07 17.81
C ASP A 102 -1.61 -7.46 16.45
N PHE A 103 -1.95 -6.51 15.59
CA PHE A 103 -2.39 -6.80 14.22
C PHE A 103 -1.26 -7.43 13.39
N ASP A 104 -0.03 -6.90 13.46
CA ASP A 104 1.14 -7.48 12.78
C ASP A 104 1.41 -8.90 13.28
N ARG A 105 1.35 -9.11 14.59
CA ARG A 105 1.51 -10.43 15.21
C ARG A 105 0.43 -11.42 14.79
N LEU A 106 -0.83 -10.98 14.73
CA LEU A 106 -1.96 -11.83 14.33
C LEU A 106 -1.94 -12.15 12.83
N THR A 107 -1.41 -11.24 12.02
CA THR A 107 -1.32 -11.40 10.57
C THR A 107 -0.04 -12.09 10.11
N TYR A 108 0.95 -12.26 11.00
CA TYR A 108 2.28 -12.72 10.64
C TYR A 108 2.87 -11.82 9.54
N CYS A 109 2.78 -10.51 9.77
CA CYS A 109 3.18 -9.50 8.81
C CYS A 109 4.62 -9.75 8.34
N ALA A 110 4.82 -9.78 7.02
CA ALA A 110 6.08 -10.11 6.35
C ALA A 110 6.70 -11.50 6.62
N ASP A 111 6.01 -12.42 7.30
CA ASP A 111 6.49 -13.79 7.59
C ASP A 111 6.00 -14.85 6.58
N TRP A 112 5.38 -14.43 5.47
CA TRP A 112 4.93 -15.30 4.37
C TRP A 112 3.95 -16.40 4.79
N ARG A 113 3.20 -16.18 5.87
CA ARG A 113 2.16 -17.11 6.32
C ARG A 113 0.83 -16.77 5.67
N PRO A 114 0.21 -17.71 4.92
CA PRO A 114 -1.04 -17.43 4.26
C PRO A 114 -2.19 -17.29 5.26
N LEU A 115 -3.00 -16.25 5.05
CA LEU A 115 -4.30 -16.07 5.69
C LEU A 115 -5.42 -16.22 4.66
N GLN A 116 -6.62 -16.55 5.13
CA GLN A 116 -7.80 -16.51 4.28
C GLN A 116 -8.42 -15.10 4.34
N ALA A 117 -8.54 -14.45 3.19
CA ALA A 117 -9.28 -13.21 3.06
C ALA A 117 -10.68 -13.47 2.47
N LYS A 118 -11.71 -12.83 3.05
CA LYS A 118 -13.06 -12.78 2.51
C LYS A 118 -13.43 -11.33 2.19
N LEU A 119 -13.59 -11.02 0.91
CA LEU A 119 -14.10 -9.74 0.47
C LEU A 119 -15.52 -9.50 0.99
N CYS A 120 -15.75 -8.33 1.59
CA CYS A 120 -17.04 -7.94 2.16
C CYS A 120 -17.68 -6.79 1.37
N SER A 121 -16.93 -5.74 1.09
CA SER A 121 -17.39 -4.55 0.36
C SER A 121 -16.22 -3.90 -0.38
N TYR A 122 -16.51 -2.86 -1.15
CA TYR A 122 -15.51 -1.94 -1.69
C TYR A 122 -15.85 -0.52 -1.28
N PHE A 123 -14.83 0.19 -0.87
CA PHE A 123 -14.86 1.64 -0.80
C PHE A 123 -14.45 2.22 -2.16
N HIS A 124 -15.08 3.33 -2.52
CA HIS A 124 -14.84 3.99 -3.79
C HIS A 124 -14.48 5.45 -3.53
N SER A 125 -13.41 5.90 -4.16
CA SER A 125 -13.14 7.31 -4.43
C SER A 125 -13.33 7.58 -5.93
N GLU A 126 -13.19 8.83 -6.35
CA GLU A 126 -13.24 9.19 -7.78
C GLU A 126 -12.14 8.49 -8.61
N ALA A 127 -11.02 8.12 -7.98
CA ALA A 127 -9.82 7.64 -8.66
C ALA A 127 -9.43 6.19 -8.34
N SER A 128 -10.01 5.56 -7.32
CA SER A 128 -9.59 4.23 -6.86
C SER A 128 -10.65 3.54 -5.99
N SER A 129 -10.60 2.21 -5.99
CA SER A 129 -11.43 1.35 -5.13
C SER A 129 -10.55 0.53 -4.22
N TRP A 130 -10.89 0.47 -2.93
CA TRP A 130 -10.19 -0.32 -1.93
C TRP A 130 -11.11 -1.42 -1.37
N PRO A 131 -10.71 -2.70 -1.42
CA PRO A 131 -11.48 -3.78 -0.82
C PRO A 131 -11.49 -3.68 0.71
N SER A 132 -12.67 -3.92 1.29
CA SER A 132 -12.86 -4.18 2.71
C SER A 132 -13.00 -5.69 2.89
N VAL A 133 -12.12 -6.29 3.68
CA VAL A 133 -11.98 -7.76 3.80
C VAL A 133 -12.07 -8.21 5.25
N LYS A 134 -12.59 -9.41 5.48
CA LYS A 134 -12.34 -10.15 6.72
C LYS A 134 -11.11 -11.04 6.55
N LEU A 135 -10.27 -11.11 7.57
CA LEU A 135 -9.08 -11.96 7.59
C LEU A 135 -9.24 -13.06 8.63
N TYR A 136 -8.87 -14.27 8.22
CA TYR A 136 -8.94 -15.47 9.03
C TYR A 136 -7.61 -16.21 9.06
N ASP A 137 -7.13 -16.54 10.25
CA ASP A 137 -6.08 -17.52 10.43
C ASP A 137 -6.69 -18.92 10.61
N ASN A 138 -6.39 -19.82 9.67
CA ASN A 138 -6.83 -21.23 9.66
C ASN A 138 -5.70 -22.22 9.94
N SER A 139 -4.55 -21.73 10.39
CA SER A 139 -3.34 -22.55 10.58
C SER A 139 -3.45 -23.57 11.72
N ASN A 140 -4.36 -23.33 12.66
CA ASN A 140 -4.62 -24.20 13.81
C ASN A 140 -5.99 -24.87 13.69
N ALA A 141 -6.30 -25.80 14.60
CA ALA A 141 -7.59 -26.51 14.63
C ALA A 141 -8.81 -25.58 14.81
N LYS A 142 -8.60 -24.35 15.28
CA LYS A 142 -9.63 -23.32 15.44
C LYS A 142 -9.30 -22.13 14.53
N THR A 143 -10.24 -21.79 13.66
CA THR A 143 -10.20 -20.54 12.88
C THR A 143 -10.28 -19.32 13.80
N VAL A 144 -9.40 -18.35 13.56
CA VAL A 144 -9.37 -17.05 14.26
C VAL A 144 -9.78 -15.96 13.27
N ASP A 145 -10.88 -15.25 13.55
CA ASP A 145 -11.22 -13.99 12.85
C ASP A 145 -10.39 -12.86 13.48
N ILE A 146 -9.51 -12.25 12.69
CA ILE A 146 -8.54 -11.26 13.19
C ILE A 146 -9.25 -10.01 13.71
N GLY A 147 -10.35 -9.59 13.06
CA GLY A 147 -11.11 -8.41 13.49
C GLY A 147 -11.77 -8.63 14.85
N GLU A 148 -12.37 -9.81 15.06
CA GLU A 148 -12.95 -10.18 16.34
C GLU A 148 -11.89 -10.30 17.45
N GLU A 149 -10.69 -10.79 17.11
CA GLU A 149 -9.59 -10.87 18.07
C GLU A 149 -9.08 -9.50 18.50
N LEU A 150 -9.01 -8.52 17.60
CA LEU A 150 -8.71 -7.13 17.96
C LEU A 150 -9.77 -6.52 18.88
N ILE A 151 -11.06 -6.85 18.68
CA ILE A 151 -12.13 -6.43 19.61
C ILE A 151 -11.94 -7.10 20.98
N ARG A 152 -11.66 -8.41 21.00
CA ARG A 152 -11.46 -9.19 22.23
C ARG A 152 -10.29 -8.65 23.06
N LEU A 153 -9.20 -8.22 22.40
CA LEU A 153 -8.05 -7.59 23.02
C LEU A 153 -8.33 -6.14 23.48
N GLY A 154 -9.47 -5.56 23.08
CA GLY A 154 -9.88 -4.22 23.46
C GLY A 154 -9.26 -3.11 22.62
N HIS A 155 -8.69 -3.45 21.46
CA HIS A 155 -8.08 -2.51 20.50
C HIS A 155 -9.11 -1.90 19.55
N ALA A 156 -10.12 -2.69 19.18
CA ALA A 156 -11.16 -2.31 18.23
C ALA A 156 -12.56 -2.35 18.84
N VAL A 157 -13.51 -1.70 18.16
CA VAL A 157 -14.95 -1.90 18.38
C VAL A 157 -15.61 -2.33 17.08
N SER A 158 -16.72 -3.06 17.19
CA SER A 158 -17.52 -3.41 16.02
C SER A 158 -18.04 -2.16 15.31
N PHE A 159 -17.98 -2.18 13.99
CA PHE A 159 -18.46 -1.11 13.12
C PHE A 159 -19.29 -1.72 12.00
N GLN A 160 -20.53 -1.26 11.86
CA GLN A 160 -21.31 -1.54 10.66
C GLN A 160 -21.19 -0.34 9.72
N GLU A 161 -20.55 -0.56 8.57
CA GLU A 161 -20.58 0.40 7.47
C GLU A 161 -22.06 0.68 7.14
N GLY A 162 -22.51 1.92 7.37
CA GLY A 162 -23.87 2.31 7.05
C GLY A 162 -24.11 2.15 5.55
N LEU A 163 -25.18 1.44 5.19
CA LEU A 163 -25.71 1.31 3.83
C LEU A 163 -26.24 2.65 3.30
N ASN A 164 -25.38 3.64 3.11
CA ASN A 164 -25.73 4.95 2.55
C ASN A 164 -25.11 5.17 1.16
N GLY A 165 -25.00 4.11 0.37
CA GLY A 165 -24.60 4.17 -1.04
C GLY A 165 -25.16 3.01 -1.85
N ARG A 166 -26.45 3.10 -2.21
CA ARG A 166 -27.15 2.33 -3.27
C ARG A 166 -26.78 0.83 -3.38
N LEU A 167 -27.50 0.01 -2.61
CA LEU A 167 -27.75 -1.37 -3.02
C LEU A 167 -28.78 -1.36 -4.15
N GLU A 168 -28.37 -1.68 -5.38
CA GLU A 168 -29.14 -2.56 -6.28
C GLU A 168 -28.30 -2.93 -7.52
N GLY A 169 -28.07 -4.23 -7.71
CA GLY A 169 -27.80 -4.82 -9.03
C GLY A 169 -26.37 -4.92 -9.56
N ASP A 170 -25.46 -3.99 -9.26
CA ASP A 170 -24.23 -3.82 -10.08
C ASP A 170 -22.94 -4.49 -9.54
N HIS A 171 -22.96 -4.98 -8.30
CA HIS A 171 -21.75 -5.45 -7.62
C HIS A 171 -21.13 -6.72 -8.21
N LEU A 172 -21.94 -7.67 -8.69
CA LEU A 172 -21.41 -8.90 -9.29
C LEU A 172 -20.83 -8.64 -10.70
N GLY A 173 -21.44 -7.71 -11.44
CA GLY A 173 -20.95 -7.26 -12.74
C GLY A 173 -19.61 -6.52 -12.60
N SER A 174 -19.47 -5.67 -11.59
CA SER A 174 -18.21 -4.96 -11.32
C SER A 174 -17.07 -5.89 -10.86
N LEU A 175 -17.39 -6.94 -10.10
CA LEU A 175 -16.43 -7.98 -9.70
C LEU A 175 -15.97 -8.82 -10.90
N GLN A 176 -16.89 -9.25 -11.74
CA GLN A 176 -16.59 -10.01 -12.95
C GLN A 176 -15.76 -9.17 -13.91
N LYS A 177 -16.15 -7.90 -14.13
CA LYS A 177 -15.41 -6.94 -14.96
C LYS A 177 -13.99 -6.71 -14.43
N MET A 178 -13.77 -6.60 -13.12
CA MET A 178 -12.43 -6.42 -12.55
C MET A 178 -11.57 -7.71 -12.65
N LEU A 179 -12.15 -8.89 -12.45
CA LEU A 179 -11.47 -10.16 -12.72
C LEU A 179 -11.10 -10.31 -14.21
N ASP A 180 -11.96 -9.80 -15.09
CA ASP A 180 -11.74 -9.77 -16.54
C ASP A 180 -10.71 -8.69 -16.93
N ASP A 181 -10.64 -7.56 -16.22
CA ASP A 181 -9.60 -6.53 -16.40
C ASP A 181 -8.22 -7.03 -15.93
N VAL A 182 -8.17 -7.80 -14.83
CA VAL A 182 -6.94 -8.50 -14.39
C VAL A 182 -6.48 -9.54 -15.42
N LYS A 183 -7.41 -10.21 -16.10
CA LYS A 183 -7.10 -11.14 -17.20
C LYS A 183 -6.84 -10.44 -18.54
N GLY A 184 -7.40 -9.25 -18.75
CA GLY A 184 -7.39 -8.47 -19.99
C GLY A 184 -6.25 -7.46 -20.11
N ALA A 185 -5.63 -7.07 -18.99
CA ALA A 185 -4.50 -6.11 -18.91
C ALA A 185 -3.17 -6.59 -19.55
N SER A 186 -3.21 -7.66 -20.36
CA SER A 186 -2.14 -7.97 -21.33
C SER A 186 -1.94 -6.84 -22.36
N SER A 187 -2.91 -5.93 -22.50
CA SER A 187 -2.81 -4.80 -23.41
C SER A 187 -3.52 -3.57 -22.84
N GLU A 188 -2.71 -2.60 -22.44
CA GLU A 188 -3.04 -1.20 -22.14
C GLU A 188 -3.43 -0.86 -20.69
N LEU A 189 -2.43 -0.31 -19.98
CA LEU A 189 -2.50 0.57 -18.80
C LEU A 189 -3.11 -0.02 -17.50
N SER A 190 -2.24 -0.68 -16.73
CA SER A 190 -2.39 -0.93 -15.30
C SER A 190 -2.51 0.40 -14.53
N LEU A 191 -3.74 0.88 -14.34
CA LEU A 191 -4.08 1.98 -13.43
C LEU A 191 -5.13 1.50 -12.43
N SER A 192 -4.67 0.81 -11.40
CA SER A 192 -5.31 0.85 -10.08
C SER A 192 -4.21 0.79 -9.03
N CYS A 193 -4.43 1.44 -7.89
CA CYS A 193 -3.44 1.84 -6.88
C CYS A 193 -2.75 3.18 -7.21
N ILE A 194 -3.53 4.25 -7.31
CA ILE A 194 -3.06 5.58 -6.94
C ILE A 194 -3.38 5.72 -5.45
N SER A 195 -2.40 5.46 -4.58
CA SER A 195 -2.53 5.78 -3.16
C SER A 195 -2.14 7.25 -2.98
N LEU A 196 -3.04 8.04 -2.39
CA LEU A 196 -2.85 9.45 -2.06
C LEU A 196 -2.04 9.55 -0.77
N SER A 197 -0.76 9.92 -0.86
CA SER A 197 0.04 10.32 0.30
C SER A 197 -0.16 11.79 0.69
N GLU A 198 -1.28 12.44 0.35
CA GLU A 198 -1.44 13.90 0.54
C GLU A 198 -2.26 14.35 1.77
N ALA A 199 -2.70 13.46 2.66
CA ALA A 199 -3.56 13.86 3.78
C ALA A 199 -2.93 13.82 5.20
N ALA A 200 -1.61 13.62 5.33
CA ALA A 200 -0.96 13.57 6.64
C ALA A 200 0.28 14.47 6.74
N SER A 201 0.16 15.75 6.37
CA SER A 201 1.10 16.80 6.80
C SER A 201 0.49 18.20 6.58
N ILE A 202 -0.47 18.57 7.42
CA ILE A 202 -0.76 20.00 7.68
C ILE A 202 -1.01 20.16 9.18
N SER A 203 0.03 19.95 10.01
CA SER A 203 0.12 20.69 11.27
C SER A 203 0.88 21.99 10.98
N GLY A 204 0.15 22.99 10.50
CA GLY A 204 0.69 24.34 10.37
C GLY A 204 1.11 24.87 11.74
N SER A 205 2.38 25.22 11.88
CA SER A 205 2.87 26.01 13.00
C SER A 205 2.20 27.38 12.96
N ILE A 206 1.47 27.71 14.02
CA ILE A 206 1.01 29.08 14.27
C ILE A 206 2.21 29.85 14.83
N ASP A 207 2.86 30.62 13.96
CA ASP A 207 3.69 31.75 14.37
C ASP A 207 3.04 33.01 13.81
N ASP A 208 2.30 33.74 14.63
CA ASP A 208 2.30 35.22 14.62
C ASP A 208 1.69 35.79 15.90
N VAL A 209 2.52 36.36 16.77
CA VAL A 209 2.12 37.46 17.66
C VAL A 209 3.25 38.47 17.63
N THR A 210 3.21 39.37 16.65
CA THR A 210 3.82 40.69 16.78
C THR A 210 2.74 41.71 17.15
N VAL A 211 2.79 42.20 18.40
CA VAL A 211 2.05 43.37 18.86
C VAL A 211 3.04 44.48 19.16
N ASP A 212 2.92 45.53 18.36
CA ASP A 212 3.27 46.95 18.54
C ASP A 212 4.10 47.39 19.76
N LYS A 213 5.08 48.26 19.47
CA LYS A 213 5.24 49.50 20.23
C LYS A 213 5.67 50.66 19.34
N LEU A 214 4.74 51.60 19.19
CA LEU A 214 4.93 52.99 18.79
C LEU A 214 5.77 53.75 19.84
N LEU A 215 6.81 54.44 19.36
CA LEU A 215 7.33 55.79 19.70
C LEU A 215 8.84 55.87 19.42
#